data_AF-A0A8J8F0R3-F1
#
_entry.id   AF-A0A8J8F0R3-F1
#
_cell.length_a   1.000
_cell.length_b   1.000
_cell.length_c   1.000
_cell.angle_alpha   90.00
_cell.angle_beta   90.00
_cell.angle_gamma   90.00
#
_symmetry.space_group_name_H-M   'P 1'
#
loop_
_entity.id
_entity.type
_entity.pdbx_description
1 polymer ?
#
loop_
_entity_poly.entity_id
_entity_poly.type
_entity_poly.pdbx_seq_one_letter_code
_entity_poly.pdbx_strand_id
1 'polypeptide(L)'
;MTNVRTPGIDGIDLDPPGSVGTRVAFFVLWGIDMVAATLFFVVPYATELNPVTVRFYELFGLPGVPLAAICYAGAVVAIGHLLSDPIDRRFVGAVVLAYLVFATNNVVLLLSGHSPLGV
;
A
#
# COMPACT_ATOMS: atom_id res chain seq x y z
N MET A 1 -22.41 3.27 -26.56
CA MET A 1 -21.22 4.13 -26.49
C MET A 1 -19.99 3.24 -26.64
N THR A 2 -19.42 3.21 -27.83
CA THR A 2 -18.20 2.46 -28.14
C THR A 2 -17.01 3.21 -27.53
N ASN A 3 -16.32 2.58 -26.57
CA ASN A 3 -15.05 3.09 -26.05
C ASN A 3 -14.06 3.15 -27.23
N VAL A 4 -13.71 4.37 -27.64
CA VAL A 4 -12.67 4.60 -28.63
C VAL A 4 -11.35 4.28 -27.94
N ARG A 5 -10.76 3.14 -28.30
CA ARG A 5 -9.46 2.70 -27.81
C ARG A 5 -8.40 3.61 -28.44
N THR A 6 -7.84 4.52 -27.66
CA THR A 6 -6.72 5.36 -28.12
C THR A 6 -5.47 4.50 -28.09
N PRO A 7 -4.80 4.20 -29.21
CA PRO A 7 -3.58 3.42 -29.18
C PRO A 7 -2.51 4.21 -28.43
N GLY A 8 -1.98 3.64 -27.34
CA GLY A 8 -0.79 4.18 -26.67
C GLY A 8 0.37 4.26 -27.66
N ILE A 9 1.11 5.37 -27.62
CA ILE A 9 2.12 5.73 -28.63
C ILE A 9 3.28 4.71 -28.71
N ASP A 10 3.42 3.83 -27.70
CA ASP A 10 4.51 2.83 -27.61
C ASP A 10 4.02 1.38 -27.38
N GLY A 11 2.75 1.06 -27.65
CA GLY A 11 2.24 -0.33 -27.51
C GLY A 11 2.03 -0.82 -26.07
N ILE A 12 2.24 0.03 -25.06
CA ILE A 12 1.82 -0.20 -23.68
C ILE A 12 0.51 0.56 -23.46
N ASP A 13 -0.61 -0.16 -23.53
CA ASP A 13 -1.94 0.36 -23.18
C ASP A 13 -2.00 0.46 -21.65
N LEU A 14 -1.67 1.63 -21.08
CA LEU A 14 -1.75 1.90 -19.64
C LEU A 14 -3.20 2.17 -19.26
N ASP A 15 -4.03 1.13 -19.36
CA ASP A 15 -5.40 1.19 -18.86
C ASP A 15 -5.37 1.34 -17.33
N PRO A 16 -6.07 2.32 -16.78
CA PRO A 16 -5.96 2.56 -15.36
C PRO A 16 -6.71 1.48 -14.56
N PRO A 17 -6.16 1.01 -13.43
CA PRO A 17 -6.63 -0.20 -12.76
C PRO A 17 -8.01 -0.03 -12.15
N GLY A 18 -8.93 -0.96 -12.46
CA GLY A 18 -10.27 -1.02 -11.87
C GLY A 18 -11.14 0.23 -12.10
N SER A 19 -12.27 0.29 -11.39
CA SER A 19 -13.19 1.43 -11.45
C SER A 19 -12.65 2.67 -10.71
N VAL A 20 -13.16 3.86 -11.04
CA VAL A 20 -12.84 5.10 -10.29
C VAL A 20 -13.11 4.93 -8.79
N GLY A 21 -14.21 4.28 -8.42
CA GLY A 21 -14.55 4.01 -7.01
C GLY A 21 -13.51 3.12 -6.32
N THR A 22 -12.97 2.11 -7.01
CA THR A 22 -11.92 1.24 -6.48
C THR A 22 -10.62 2.02 -6.21
N ARG A 23 -10.25 2.94 -7.11
CA ARG A 23 -9.06 3.77 -6.93
C ARG A 23 -9.21 4.73 -5.76
N VAL A 24 -10.37 5.37 -5.62
CA VAL A 24 -10.65 6.25 -4.49
C VAL A 24 -10.59 5.47 -3.18
N ALA A 25 -11.21 4.29 -3.11
CA ALA A 25 -11.15 3.43 -1.93
C ALA A 25 -9.71 3.03 -1.57
N PHE A 26 -8.89 2.69 -2.57
CA PHE A 26 -7.47 2.39 -2.38
C PHE A 26 -6.73 3.59 -1.77
N PHE A 27 -6.83 4.78 -2.37
CA PHE A 27 -6.11 5.96 -1.87
C PHE A 27 -6.56 6.39 -0.46
N VAL A 28 -7.86 6.27 -0.15
CA VAL A 28 -8.37 6.57 1.19
C VAL A 28 -7.81 5.60 2.22
N LEU A 29 -7.91 4.30 1.97
CA LEU A 29 -7.39 3.28 2.89
C LEU A 29 -5.88 3.41 3.05
N TRP A 30 -5.16 3.64 1.96
CA TRP A 30 -3.71 3.84 1.95
C TRP A 30 -3.29 5.10 2.74
N GLY A 31 -4.04 6.19 2.61
CA GLY A 31 -3.80 7.40 3.38
C GLY A 31 -3.97 7.17 4.88
N ILE A 32 -5.01 6.45 5.29
CA ILE A 32 -5.25 6.08 6.70
C ILE A 32 -4.09 5.21 7.21
N ASP A 33 -3.67 4.21 6.42
CA ASP A 33 -2.53 3.36 6.76
C ASP A 33 -1.25 4.15 7.00
N MET A 34 -0.91 5.04 6.07
CA MET A 34 0.30 5.84 6.14
C MET A 34 0.32 6.70 7.40
N VAL A 35 -0.82 7.31 7.75
CA VAL A 35 -0.95 8.08 8.99
C VAL A 35 -0.75 7.18 10.21
N ALA A 36 -1.40 6.01 10.26
CA ALA A 36 -1.26 5.06 11.35
C ALA A 36 0.20 4.57 11.49
N ALA A 37 0.84 4.20 10.39
CA ALA A 37 2.24 3.80 10.34
C ALA A 37 3.15 4.91 10.88
N THR A 38 2.93 6.16 10.46
CA THR A 38 3.70 7.31 10.95
C THR A 38 3.54 7.50 12.46
N LEU A 39 2.34 7.31 12.99
CA LEU A 39 2.07 7.40 14.42
C LEU A 39 2.77 6.28 15.21
N PHE A 40 2.89 5.06 14.66
CA PHE A 40 3.66 3.99 15.31
C PHE A 40 5.12 4.33 15.51
N PHE A 41 5.76 5.03 14.56
CA PHE A 41 7.15 5.49 14.72
C PHE A 41 7.35 6.56 15.79
N VAL A 42 6.27 7.12 16.34
CA VAL A 42 6.32 8.05 17.49
C VAL A 42 6.13 7.31 18.82
N VAL A 43 5.64 6.06 18.79
CA VAL A 43 5.39 5.26 20.00
C VAL A 43 6.64 4.46 20.37
N PRO A 44 7.22 4.64 21.56
CA PRO A 44 8.51 4.07 21.94
C PRO A 44 8.57 2.53 22.03
N TYR A 45 7.42 1.85 22.00
CA TYR A 45 7.32 0.38 22.12
C TYR A 45 6.98 -0.30 20.78
N ALA A 46 6.69 0.45 19.72
CA ALA A 46 6.42 -0.11 18.40
C ALA A 46 7.75 -0.26 17.63
N THR A 47 8.60 -1.19 18.08
CA THR A 47 9.97 -1.38 17.55
C THR A 47 10.01 -2.19 16.27
N GLU A 48 8.94 -2.91 15.95
CA GLU A 48 8.92 -3.92 14.90
C GLU A 48 7.88 -3.55 13.83
N LEU A 49 8.30 -2.68 12.92
CA LEU A 49 7.52 -2.24 11.76
C LEU A 49 8.17 -2.78 10.47
N ASN A 50 7.48 -2.61 9.34
CA ASN A 50 7.96 -3.08 8.03
C ASN A 50 9.44 -2.68 7.79
N PRO A 51 10.34 -3.63 7.46
CA PRO A 51 11.78 -3.38 7.35
C PRO A 51 12.17 -2.26 6.37
N VAL A 52 11.44 -2.10 5.27
CA VAL A 52 11.70 -1.03 4.29
C VAL A 52 11.25 0.31 4.86
N THR A 53 10.09 0.37 5.50
CA THR A 53 9.61 1.60 6.14
C THR A 53 10.54 2.01 7.28
N VAL A 54 11.02 1.06 8.08
CA VAL A 54 12.06 1.27 9.11
C VAL A 54 13.33 1.81 8.46
N ARG A 55 13.79 1.21 7.36
CA ARG A 55 14.99 1.68 6.66
C ARG A 55 14.85 3.11 6.14
N PHE A 56 13.70 3.48 5.59
CA PHE A 56 13.43 4.85 5.17
C PHE A 56 13.39 5.80 6.37
N TYR A 57 12.82 5.37 7.50
CA TYR A 57 12.85 6.13 8.74
C TYR A 57 14.27 6.34 9.28
N GLU A 58 15.13 5.33 9.26
CA GLU A 58 16.54 5.46 9.65
C GLU A 58 17.31 6.49 8.80
N LEU A 59 16.99 6.57 7.50
CA LEU A 59 17.66 7.45 6.54
C LEU A 59 17.13 8.89 6.58
N PHE A 60 15.83 9.07 6.74
CA PHE A 60 15.14 10.35 6.54
C PHE A 60 14.34 10.83 7.76
N GLY A 61 14.34 10.09 8.87
CA GLY A 61 13.50 10.34 10.04
C GLY A 61 12.01 10.10 9.77
N LEU A 62 11.15 10.76 10.54
CA LEU A 62 9.69 10.70 10.38
C LEU A 62 9.20 10.90 8.92
N PRO A 63 9.76 11.83 8.12
CA PRO A 63 9.42 11.98 6.70
C PRO A 63 9.72 10.76 5.82
N GLY A 64 10.60 9.86 6.25
CA GLY A 64 10.88 8.60 5.55
C GLY A 64 9.68 7.67 5.48
N VAL A 65 8.79 7.71 6.48
CA VAL A 65 7.60 6.86 6.55
C VAL A 65 6.61 7.15 5.43
N PRO A 66 6.13 8.39 5.22
CA PRO A 66 5.26 8.70 4.08
C PRO A 66 5.98 8.53 2.74
N LEU A 67 7.30 8.72 2.68
CA LEU A 67 8.06 8.48 1.45
C LEU A 67 8.04 6.98 1.05
N ALA A 68 8.28 6.08 2.01
CA ALA A 68 8.16 4.65 1.78
C ALA A 68 6.72 4.27 1.36
N ALA A 69 5.71 4.84 2.02
CA ALA A 69 4.31 4.61 1.68
C ALA A 69 3.98 5.06 0.24
N ILE A 70 4.52 6.18 -0.23
CA ILE A 70 4.34 6.63 -1.62
C ILE A 70 5.00 5.65 -2.59
N CYS A 71 6.21 5.17 -2.30
CA CYS A 71 6.89 4.17 -3.14
C CYS A 71 6.06 2.89 -3.28
N TYR A 72 5.48 2.41 -2.19
CA TYR A 72 4.61 1.24 -2.21
C TYR A 72 3.31 1.47 -2.98
N ALA A 73 2.63 2.61 -2.78
CA ALA A 73 1.46 2.95 -3.55
C ALA A 73 1.77 3.03 -5.05
N GLY A 74 2.90 3.63 -5.42
CA GLY A 74 3.39 3.69 -6.79
C GLY A 74 3.61 2.30 -7.38
N ALA A 75 4.23 1.39 -6.64
CA ALA A 75 4.43 0.02 -7.08
C ALA A 75 3.10 -0.73 -7.30
N VAL A 76 2.16 -0.63 -6.35
CA VAL A 76 0.83 -1.25 -6.48
C VAL A 76 0.07 -0.71 -7.69
N VAL A 77 0.09 0.61 -7.89
CA VAL A 77 -0.57 1.25 -9.04
C VAL A 77 0.10 0.85 -10.35
N ALA A 78 1.44 0.84 -10.43
CA ALA A 78 2.17 0.43 -11.64
C ALA A 78 1.90 -1.03 -12.00
N ILE A 79 1.92 -1.93 -11.01
CA ILE A 79 1.57 -3.35 -11.21
C ILE A 79 0.11 -3.50 -11.65
N GLY A 80 -0.80 -2.69 -11.10
CA GLY A 80 -2.20 -2.66 -11.50
C GLY A 80 -2.42 -2.27 -12.97
N HIS A 81 -1.57 -1.41 -13.55
CA HIS A 81 -1.63 -1.10 -14.99
C HIS A 81 -1.05 -2.23 -15.86
N LEU A 82 -0.16 -3.06 -15.31
CA LEU A 82 0.48 -4.17 -16.05
C LEU A 82 -0.41 -5.43 -16.09
N LEU A 83 -1.26 -5.63 -15.09
CA LEU A 83 -2.10 -6.82 -14.96
C LEU A 83 -3.44 -6.66 -15.68
N SER A 84 -3.74 -7.57 -16.60
CA SER A 84 -5.04 -7.64 -17.26
C SER A 84 -6.10 -8.32 -16.40
N ASP A 85 -7.36 -7.93 -16.59
CA ASP A 85 -8.53 -8.61 -15.98
C ASP A 85 -8.58 -10.09 -16.40
N PRO A 86 -8.85 -11.06 -15.50
CA PRO A 86 -9.24 -10.92 -14.09
C PRO A 86 -8.09 -11.11 -13.07
N ILE A 87 -6.84 -11.14 -13.53
CA ILE A 87 -5.67 -11.39 -12.66
C ILE A 87 -5.43 -10.19 -11.75
N ASP A 88 -5.71 -8.97 -12.23
CA ASP A 88 -5.71 -7.73 -11.47
C ASP A 88 -6.54 -7.82 -10.17
N ARG A 89 -7.76 -8.35 -10.24
CA ARG A 89 -8.68 -8.45 -9.10
C ARG A 89 -8.19 -9.45 -8.06
N ARG A 90 -7.61 -10.56 -8.50
CA ARG A 90 -7.03 -11.57 -7.59
C ARG A 90 -5.77 -11.04 -6.92
N PHE A 91 -4.93 -10.31 -7.66
CA PHE A 91 -3.74 -9.65 -7.14
C PHE A 91 -4.11 -8.60 -6.10
N VAL A 92 -5.04 -7.69 -6.43
CA VAL A 92 -5.54 -6.67 -5.49
C VAL A 92 -6.17 -7.34 -4.26
N GLY A 93 -6.97 -8.39 -4.44
CA GLY A 93 -7.54 -9.14 -3.32
C GLY A 93 -6.48 -9.74 -2.40
N ALA A 94 -5.41 -10.33 -2.97
CA ALA A 94 -4.29 -10.86 -2.18
C ALA A 94 -3.51 -9.77 -1.44
N VAL A 95 -3.27 -8.63 -2.10
CA VAL A 95 -2.63 -7.45 -1.48
C VAL A 95 -3.48 -6.91 -0.34
N VAL A 96 -4.80 -6.79 -0.52
CA VAL A 96 -5.74 -6.35 0.52
C VAL A 96 -5.74 -7.33 1.70
N LEU A 97 -5.70 -8.64 1.44
CA LEU A 97 -5.66 -9.65 2.48
C LEU A 97 -4.34 -9.57 3.29
N ALA A 98 -3.21 -9.47 2.60
CA ALA A 98 -1.91 -9.27 3.22
C ALA A 98 -1.89 -7.99 4.06
N TYR A 99 -2.44 -6.91 3.49
CA TYR A 99 -2.57 -5.63 4.17
C TYR A 99 -3.41 -5.73 5.45
N LEU A 100 -4.56 -6.41 5.41
CA LEU A 100 -5.39 -6.68 6.60
C LEU A 100 -4.62 -7.42 7.69
N VAL A 101 -3.80 -8.42 7.32
CA VAL A 101 -2.97 -9.16 8.28
C VAL A 101 -1.94 -8.23 8.94
N PHE A 102 -1.21 -7.43 8.15
CA PHE A 102 -0.23 -6.49 8.69
C PHE A 102 -0.85 -5.38 9.53
N ALA A 103 -1.98 -4.82 9.08
CA ALA A 103 -2.72 -3.82 9.84
C ALA A 103 -3.22 -4.40 11.17
N THR A 104 -3.74 -5.63 11.17
CA THR A 104 -4.16 -6.33 12.40
C THR A 104 -2.96 -6.55 13.33
N ASN A 105 -1.82 -6.99 12.81
CA ASN A 105 -0.59 -7.13 13.59
C ASN A 105 -0.21 -5.83 14.29
N ASN A 106 -0.22 -4.72 13.55
CA ASN A 106 0.16 -3.42 14.08
C ASN A 106 -0.83 -2.89 15.13
N VAL A 107 -2.13 -3.09 14.93
CA VAL A 107 -3.16 -2.75 15.92
C VAL A 107 -2.96 -3.54 17.22
N VAL A 108 -2.67 -4.84 17.12
CA VAL A 108 -2.41 -5.67 18.31
C VAL A 108 -1.11 -5.27 18.99
N LEU A 109 -0.04 -4.99 18.23
CA LEU A 109 1.21 -4.45 18.76
C LEU A 109 0.97 -3.15 19.53
N LEU A 110 0.17 -2.24 18.99
CA LEU A 110 -0.15 -0.98 19.67
C LEU A 110 -0.88 -1.18 20.99
N LEU A 111 -1.89 -2.05 21.01
CA LEU A 111 -2.76 -2.23 22.16
C LEU A 111 -2.14 -3.13 23.24
N SER A 112 -1.31 -4.09 22.84
CA SER A 112 -0.77 -5.12 23.74
C SER A 112 0.74 -5.04 23.97
N GLY A 113 1.46 -4.23 23.19
CA GLY A 113 2.93 -4.17 23.19
C GLY A 113 3.60 -5.44 22.63
N HIS A 114 2.83 -6.36 22.03
CA HIS A 114 3.33 -7.62 21.48
C HIS A 114 2.81 -7.85 20.06
N SER A 115 3.71 -8.28 19.17
CA SER A 115 3.44 -8.55 17.75
C SER A 115 2.95 -10.00 17.54
N PRO A 116 1.70 -10.23 17.08
CA PRO A 116 1.20 -11.59 16.78
C PRO A 116 2.03 -12.36 15.75
N LEU A 117 2.67 -11.64 14.84
CA LEU A 117 3.51 -12.24 13.81
C LEU A 117 4.92 -12.59 14.30
N GLY A 118 5.29 -12.24 15.53
CA GLY A 118 6.66 -12.40 16.05
C GLY A 118 7.72 -11.57 15.31
N VAL A 119 7.20 -10.69 14.43
CA VAL A 119 7.74 -9.44 13.90
C VAL A 119 8.42 -8.59 14.91
#